data_AF-A0A9E1RR03-F1
#
_entry.id   AF-A0A9E1RR03-F1
#
_cell.length_a   1.000
_cell.length_b   1.000
_cell.length_c   1.000
_cell.angle_alpha   90.00
_cell.angle_beta   90.00
_cell.angle_gamma   90.00
#
_symmetry.space_group_name_H-M   'P 1'
#
loop_
_entity.id
_entity.type
_entity.pdbx_description
1 polymer ?
#
loop_
_entity_poly.entity_id
_entity_poly.type
_entity_poly.pdbx_seq_one_letter_code
_entity_poly.pdbx_strand_id
1 'polypeptide(L)'
;MKKNLATLFGALMALTLLASACGGGDDPSAADQAVIDAIAAQIGADGDAPAGLDLNCMASAMVDGLGGTQVMADSYGLTAETIAAGQEPDTVVLSVEDARTMGDASMDCGMGSFILAQLAGDGMAEDDASCLLDKLDQDAIRDMFAAEFMSEADADRIGEAAEDTMFSSIIAAIGSCDLDPTSLGL
;
A
#
# COMPACT_ATOMS: atom_id res chain seq x y z
N MET A 1 13.03 -57.09 0.35
CA MET A 1 11.85 -57.23 -0.54
C MET A 1 11.56 -55.87 -1.16
N LYS A 2 11.40 -55.84 -2.48
CA LYS A 2 11.05 -54.67 -3.30
C LYS A 2 9.57 -54.30 -3.11
N LYS A 3 9.24 -53.01 -3.05
CA LYS A 3 8.08 -52.42 -3.74
C LYS A 3 8.37 -50.95 -4.09
N ASN A 4 8.57 -50.72 -5.39
CA ASN A 4 8.36 -49.44 -6.05
C ASN A 4 6.86 -49.13 -6.10
N LEU A 5 6.49 -47.85 -6.18
CA LEU A 5 5.35 -47.25 -6.92
C LEU A 5 5.28 -45.77 -6.47
N ALA A 6 5.83 -44.83 -7.24
CA ALA A 6 5.26 -44.22 -8.45
C ALA A 6 4.35 -43.02 -8.14
N THR A 7 4.85 -41.84 -8.53
CA THR A 7 4.11 -40.79 -9.25
C THR A 7 2.96 -40.09 -8.49
N LEU A 8 3.27 -38.92 -7.92
CA LEU A 8 2.30 -37.85 -7.67
C LEU A 8 2.97 -36.49 -7.96
N PHE A 9 3.47 -36.33 -9.20
CA PHE A 9 3.57 -35.01 -9.83
C PHE A 9 2.18 -34.69 -10.38
N GLY A 10 1.41 -33.88 -9.64
CA GLY A 10 0.02 -33.61 -9.99
C GLY A 10 -0.63 -32.64 -9.01
N ALA A 11 -0.01 -31.49 -8.79
CA ALA A 11 -0.61 -30.35 -8.10
C ALA A 11 0.13 -29.07 -8.49
N LEU A 12 0.15 -28.75 -9.78
CA LEU A 12 0.56 -27.44 -10.28
C LEU A 12 -0.42 -27.10 -11.40
N MET A 13 -0.89 -25.85 -11.44
CA MET A 13 -1.92 -25.26 -12.34
C MET A 13 -3.32 -25.14 -11.74
N ALA A 14 -3.50 -24.26 -10.74
CA ALA A 14 -4.81 -23.64 -10.46
C ALA A 14 -4.73 -22.38 -9.56
N LEU A 15 -3.69 -21.55 -9.68
CA LEU A 15 -3.74 -20.15 -9.19
C LEU A 15 -3.44 -19.23 -10.37
N THR A 16 -4.48 -18.97 -11.16
CA THR A 16 -4.50 -17.92 -12.17
C THR A 16 -5.80 -17.19 -11.98
N LEU A 17 -5.72 -15.85 -11.95
CA LEU A 17 -6.80 -14.86 -11.91
C LEU A 17 -7.06 -14.25 -10.54
N LEU A 18 -6.10 -13.47 -10.04
CA LEU A 18 -6.33 -12.25 -9.23
C LEU A 18 -5.17 -11.24 -9.36
N ALA A 19 -4.38 -11.31 -10.44
CA ALA A 19 -3.46 -10.24 -10.82
C ALA A 19 -4.21 -9.28 -11.74
N SER A 20 -5.05 -8.42 -11.15
CA SER A 20 -5.50 -7.22 -11.83
C SER A 20 -4.92 -6.02 -11.09
N ALA A 21 -3.97 -5.36 -11.76
CA ALA A 21 -3.47 -4.00 -11.49
C ALA A 21 -2.17 -3.81 -10.68
N CYS A 22 -1.23 -4.76 -10.65
CA CYS A 22 0.18 -4.41 -10.41
C CYS A 22 0.84 -4.18 -11.79
N GLY A 23 0.98 -2.91 -12.17
CA GLY A 23 1.47 -2.52 -13.50
C GLY A 23 2.92 -2.94 -13.74
N GLY A 24 3.20 -3.47 -14.94
CA GLY A 24 4.56 -3.43 -15.50
C GLY A 24 5.41 -4.69 -15.44
N GLY A 25 4.85 -5.83 -15.88
CA GLY A 25 5.53 -7.02 -16.41
C GLY A 25 7.06 -7.10 -16.40
N ASP A 26 7.63 -7.47 -15.25
CA ASP A 26 8.82 -8.32 -15.12
C ASP A 26 8.57 -9.11 -13.81
N ASP A 27 8.45 -10.43 -13.89
CA ASP A 27 8.29 -11.24 -12.67
C ASP A 27 9.54 -11.03 -11.79
N PRO A 28 9.40 -10.67 -10.50
CA PRO A 28 10.53 -10.44 -9.63
C PRO A 28 11.43 -11.67 -9.56
N SER A 29 12.73 -11.47 -9.41
CA SER A 29 13.64 -12.59 -9.23
C SER A 29 13.31 -13.34 -7.93
N ALA A 30 13.71 -14.62 -7.82
CA ALA A 30 13.44 -15.39 -6.60
C ALA A 30 14.04 -14.78 -5.33
N ALA A 31 15.10 -13.97 -5.46
CA ALA A 31 15.68 -13.22 -4.35
C ALA A 31 14.82 -12.00 -3.99
N ASP A 32 14.28 -11.32 -5.00
CA ASP A 32 13.40 -10.16 -4.80
C ASP A 32 12.09 -10.57 -4.16
N GLN A 33 11.51 -11.68 -4.64
CA GLN A 33 10.31 -12.25 -4.06
C GLN A 33 10.49 -12.62 -2.58
N ALA A 34 11.67 -13.10 -2.18
CA ALA A 34 11.92 -13.42 -0.77
C ALA A 34 11.93 -12.18 0.14
N VAL A 35 12.36 -11.02 -0.37
CA VAL A 35 12.29 -9.75 0.36
C VAL A 35 10.85 -9.27 0.43
N ILE A 36 10.12 -9.30 -0.70
CA ILE A 36 8.70 -8.93 -0.78
C ILE A 36 7.87 -9.77 0.20
N ASP A 37 8.06 -11.10 0.20
CA ASP A 37 7.36 -12.02 1.09
C ASP A 37 7.66 -11.72 2.57
N ALA A 38 8.90 -11.35 2.90
CA ALA A 38 9.29 -11.02 4.27
C ALA A 38 8.63 -9.72 4.76
N ILE A 39 8.55 -8.71 3.90
CA ILE A 39 7.86 -7.43 4.18
C ILE A 39 6.37 -7.67 4.33
N ALA A 40 5.74 -8.39 3.38
CA ALA A 40 4.32 -8.71 3.43
C ALA A 40 3.96 -9.52 4.69
N ALA A 41 4.84 -10.42 5.14
CA ALA A 41 4.67 -11.17 6.37
C ALA A 41 4.78 -10.28 7.63
N GLN A 42 5.66 -9.27 7.63
CA GLN A 42 5.75 -8.29 8.71
C GLN A 42 4.47 -7.46 8.81
N ILE A 43 4.06 -6.83 7.70
CA ILE A 43 2.84 -6.03 7.61
C ILE A 43 1.61 -6.84 8.06
N GLY A 44 1.52 -8.10 7.62
CA GLY A 44 0.43 -8.99 8.02
C GLY A 44 0.49 -9.45 9.49
N ALA A 45 1.69 -9.52 10.09
CA ALA A 45 1.88 -9.94 11.49
C ALA A 45 1.52 -8.84 12.49
N ASP A 46 1.64 -7.57 12.09
CA ASP A 46 1.21 -6.43 12.92
C ASP A 46 -0.31 -6.41 13.14
N GLY A 47 -1.07 -7.18 12.35
CA GLY A 47 -2.51 -7.37 12.54
C GLY A 47 -3.35 -6.14 12.19
N ASP A 48 -2.69 -5.03 11.87
CA ASP A 48 -3.29 -3.78 11.41
C ASP A 48 -3.46 -3.71 9.89
N ALA A 49 -3.03 -4.76 9.17
CA ALA A 49 -3.24 -4.92 7.74
C ALA A 49 -4.75 -4.95 7.41
N PRO A 50 -5.31 -3.91 6.75
CA PRO A 50 -6.73 -3.83 6.49
C PRO A 50 -7.25 -4.91 5.52
N ALA A 51 -8.51 -5.28 5.69
CA ALA A 51 -9.17 -6.21 4.76
C ALA A 51 -9.27 -5.59 3.36
N GLY A 52 -8.79 -6.31 2.35
CA GLY A 52 -8.83 -5.88 0.94
C GLY A 52 -7.53 -5.27 0.41
N LEU A 53 -6.52 -5.07 1.26
CA LEU A 53 -5.18 -4.70 0.82
C LEU A 53 -4.40 -5.93 0.30
N ASP A 54 -3.76 -5.77 -0.85
CA ASP A 54 -2.80 -6.76 -1.35
C ASP A 54 -1.42 -6.50 -0.73
N LEU A 55 -1.08 -7.28 0.30
CA LEU A 55 0.17 -7.11 1.04
C LEU A 55 1.41 -7.40 0.18
N ASN A 56 1.31 -8.25 -0.84
CA ASN A 56 2.44 -8.50 -1.74
C ASN A 56 2.62 -7.33 -2.71
N CYS A 57 1.52 -6.74 -3.18
CA CYS A 57 1.57 -5.51 -3.96
C CYS A 57 2.19 -4.38 -3.14
N MET A 58 1.75 -4.19 -1.89
CA MET A 58 2.26 -3.13 -1.02
C MET A 58 3.74 -3.36 -0.64
N ALA A 59 4.13 -4.60 -0.39
CA ALA A 59 5.54 -4.96 -0.19
C ALA A 59 6.40 -4.72 -1.45
N SER A 60 5.86 -4.99 -2.64
CA SER A 60 6.56 -4.67 -3.90
C SER A 60 6.72 -3.17 -4.09
N ALA A 61 5.66 -2.39 -3.84
CA ALA A 61 5.68 -0.93 -3.86
C ALA A 61 6.76 -0.36 -2.93
N MET A 62 6.89 -0.93 -1.74
CA MET A 62 7.93 -0.56 -0.77
C MET A 62 9.34 -0.90 -1.26
N VAL A 63 9.54 -2.09 -1.85
CA VAL A 63 10.82 -2.46 -2.46
C VAL A 63 11.21 -1.49 -3.57
N ASP A 64 10.26 -1.15 -4.45
CA ASP A 64 10.50 -0.23 -5.56
C ASP A 64 10.78 1.20 -5.06
N GLY A 65 10.01 1.68 -4.07
CA GLY A 65 10.21 2.97 -3.42
C GLY A 65 11.56 3.07 -2.70
N LEU A 66 12.08 1.96 -2.17
CA LEU A 66 13.43 1.90 -1.57
C LEU A 66 14.56 1.76 -2.61
N GLY A 67 14.25 1.83 -3.91
CA GLY A 67 15.22 1.71 -5.00
C GLY A 67 15.57 0.27 -5.39
N GLY A 68 14.76 -0.70 -4.96
CA GLY A 68 14.93 -2.12 -5.22
C GLY A 68 15.71 -2.86 -4.14
N THR A 69 15.61 -4.19 -4.17
CA THR A 69 16.20 -5.10 -3.15
C THR A 69 17.71 -4.98 -3.00
N GLN A 70 18.42 -4.68 -4.08
CA GLN A 70 19.86 -4.46 -4.05
C GLN A 70 20.22 -3.19 -3.25
N VAL A 71 19.49 -2.10 -3.48
CA VAL A 71 19.69 -0.84 -2.74
C VAL A 71 19.31 -1.02 -1.27
N MET A 72 18.21 -1.76 -1.01
CA MET A 72 17.78 -2.16 0.32
C MET A 72 18.89 -2.87 1.10
N ALA A 73 19.51 -3.87 0.49
CA ALA A 73 20.61 -4.62 1.11
C ALA A 73 21.85 -3.76 1.33
N ASP A 74 22.28 -3.01 0.31
CA ASP A 74 23.57 -2.29 0.33
C ASP A 74 23.54 -1.02 1.18
N SER A 75 22.41 -0.30 1.20
CA SER A 75 22.28 1.02 1.83
C SER A 75 21.68 0.95 3.23
N TYR A 76 20.78 0.00 3.46
CA TYR A 76 19.99 -0.09 4.69
C TYR A 76 20.16 -1.41 5.44
N GLY A 77 20.90 -2.37 4.86
CA GLY A 77 21.04 -3.71 5.43
C GLY A 77 19.73 -4.50 5.44
N LEU A 78 18.73 -4.07 4.67
CA LEU A 78 17.43 -4.70 4.56
C LEU A 78 17.50 -5.87 3.58
N THR A 79 17.37 -7.06 4.11
CA THR A 79 17.37 -8.35 3.41
C THR A 79 16.22 -9.18 3.95
N ALA A 80 15.79 -10.22 3.24
CA ALA A 80 14.76 -11.13 3.74
C ALA A 80 15.09 -11.67 5.15
N GLU A 81 16.37 -11.94 5.43
CA GLU A 81 16.84 -12.45 6.73
C GLU A 81 16.77 -11.40 7.84
N THR A 82 17.18 -10.15 7.56
CA THR A 82 17.16 -9.08 8.56
C THR A 82 15.75 -8.59 8.85
N ILE A 83 14.89 -8.55 7.83
CA ILE A 83 13.46 -8.24 7.98
C ILE A 83 12.76 -9.31 8.80
N ALA A 84 12.97 -10.60 8.47
CA ALA A 84 12.44 -11.70 9.28
C ALA A 84 12.98 -11.71 10.73
N ALA A 85 14.14 -11.10 10.98
CA ALA A 85 14.71 -10.92 12.33
C ALA A 85 14.15 -9.70 13.08
N GLY A 86 13.24 -8.93 12.48
CA GLY A 86 12.55 -7.80 13.10
C GLY A 86 13.13 -6.42 12.75
N GLN A 87 13.95 -6.31 11.70
CA GLN A 87 14.27 -4.99 11.16
C GLN A 87 13.10 -4.48 10.32
N GLU A 88 12.61 -3.29 10.63
CA GLU A 88 11.40 -2.74 10.02
C GLU A 88 11.76 -1.80 8.85
N PRO A 89 11.30 -2.06 7.61
CA PRO A 89 11.63 -1.26 6.44
C PRO A 89 11.00 0.16 6.45
N ASP A 90 9.89 0.34 7.15
CA ASP A 90 9.17 1.60 7.31
C ASP A 90 9.92 2.64 8.16
N THR A 91 10.94 2.23 8.91
CA THR A 91 11.84 3.13 9.65
C THR A 91 12.85 3.86 8.75
N VAL A 92 12.92 3.50 7.47
CA VAL A 92 13.79 4.15 6.50
C VAL A 92 13.20 5.49 6.08
N VAL A 93 13.97 6.56 6.30
CA VAL A 93 13.62 7.89 5.79
C VAL A 93 13.89 7.96 4.29
N LEU A 94 12.82 8.03 3.52
CA LEU A 94 12.81 8.18 2.07
C LEU A 94 13.01 9.63 1.64
N SER A 95 13.45 9.80 0.38
CA SER A 95 13.33 11.09 -0.28
C SER A 95 11.85 11.39 -0.56
N VAL A 96 11.50 12.66 -0.74
CA VAL A 96 10.13 13.08 -1.07
C VAL A 96 9.60 12.38 -2.33
N GLU A 97 10.44 12.17 -3.33
CA GLU A 97 10.05 11.55 -4.60
C GLU A 97 9.78 10.05 -4.42
N ASP A 98 10.64 9.37 -3.67
CA ASP A 98 10.51 7.94 -3.36
C ASP A 98 9.27 7.68 -2.48
N ALA A 99 9.05 8.52 -1.46
CA ALA A 99 7.88 8.44 -0.59
C ALA A 99 6.57 8.64 -1.37
N ARG A 100 6.55 9.57 -2.34
CA ARG A 100 5.39 9.77 -3.22
C ARG A 100 5.16 8.59 -4.15
N THR A 101 6.22 8.04 -4.73
CA THR A 101 6.14 6.84 -5.57
C THR A 101 5.55 5.66 -4.80
N MET A 102 5.98 5.50 -3.54
CA MET A 102 5.41 4.51 -2.63
C MET A 102 3.93 4.78 -2.33
N GLY A 103 3.56 6.05 -2.08
CA GLY A 103 2.16 6.43 -1.87
C GLY A 103 1.26 6.15 -3.08
N ASP A 104 1.71 6.45 -4.29
CA ASP A 104 0.99 6.16 -5.53
C ASP A 104 0.79 4.64 -5.70
N ALA A 105 1.85 3.87 -5.48
CA ALA A 105 1.79 2.42 -5.60
C ALA A 105 0.89 1.78 -4.53
N SER A 106 0.88 2.31 -3.29
CA SER A 106 -0.06 1.87 -2.26
C SER A 106 -1.53 2.09 -2.65
N MET A 107 -1.85 3.21 -3.32
CA MET A 107 -3.18 3.49 -3.85
C MET A 107 -3.62 2.44 -4.87
N ASP A 108 -2.71 2.03 -5.76
CA ASP A 108 -2.95 0.97 -6.74
C ASP A 108 -3.07 -0.43 -6.09
N CYS A 109 -2.49 -0.63 -4.91
CA CYS A 109 -2.52 -1.90 -4.16
C CYS A 109 -3.77 -2.11 -3.29
N GLY A 110 -4.80 -1.26 -3.45
CA GLY A 110 -6.08 -1.41 -2.74
C GLY A 110 -6.29 -0.45 -1.57
N MET A 111 -5.41 0.54 -1.37
CA MET A 111 -5.61 1.58 -0.35
C MET A 111 -6.89 2.39 -0.62
N GLY A 112 -7.23 2.66 -1.88
CA GLY A 112 -8.51 3.32 -2.22
C GLY A 112 -9.74 2.53 -1.75
N SER A 113 -9.76 1.21 -1.96
CA SER A 113 -10.84 0.36 -1.44
C SER A 113 -10.87 0.30 0.09
N PHE A 114 -9.72 0.39 0.75
CA PHE A 114 -9.67 0.50 2.20
C PHE A 114 -10.26 1.83 2.70
N ILE A 115 -9.91 2.95 2.07
CA ILE A 115 -10.48 4.27 2.42
C ILE A 115 -12.00 4.25 2.26
N LEU A 116 -12.53 3.65 1.18
CA LEU A 116 -13.97 3.46 1.01
C LEU A 116 -14.59 2.62 2.14
N ALA A 117 -13.96 1.51 2.50
CA ALA A 117 -14.45 0.64 3.56
C ALA A 117 -14.50 1.35 4.92
N GLN A 118 -13.52 2.21 5.21
CA GLN A 118 -13.51 3.04 6.42
C GLN A 118 -14.64 4.07 6.41
N LEU A 119 -14.79 4.84 5.33
CA LEU A 119 -15.86 5.82 5.20
C LEU A 119 -17.25 5.18 5.32
N ALA A 120 -17.47 4.02 4.70
CA ALA A 120 -18.71 3.27 4.83
C ALA A 120 -18.91 2.70 6.24
N GLY A 121 -17.83 2.24 6.88
CA GLY A 121 -17.82 1.75 8.26
C GLY A 121 -18.21 2.82 9.28
N ASP A 122 -17.88 4.08 9.00
CA ASP A 122 -18.24 5.25 9.82
C ASP A 122 -19.70 5.71 9.62
N GLY A 123 -20.49 4.97 8.82
CA GLY A 123 -21.92 5.18 8.65
C GLY A 123 -22.30 6.01 7.43
N MET A 124 -21.33 6.33 6.55
CA MET A 124 -21.60 6.93 5.24
C MET A 124 -22.21 5.88 4.29
N ALA A 125 -23.12 6.29 3.42
CA ALA A 125 -23.59 5.40 2.38
C ALA A 125 -22.45 5.07 1.40
N GLU A 126 -22.39 3.84 0.88
CA GLU A 126 -21.30 3.43 -0.03
C GLU A 126 -21.22 4.33 -1.29
N ASP A 127 -22.36 4.74 -1.84
CA ASP A 127 -22.42 5.63 -3.01
C ASP A 127 -21.84 7.03 -2.68
N ASP A 128 -22.11 7.53 -1.47
CA ASP A 128 -21.62 8.82 -0.97
C ASP A 128 -20.11 8.75 -0.67
N ALA A 129 -19.65 7.65 -0.07
CA ALA A 129 -18.24 7.38 0.18
C ALA A 129 -17.44 7.25 -1.12
N SER A 130 -18.00 6.55 -2.11
CA SER A 130 -17.41 6.44 -3.45
C SER A 130 -17.32 7.79 -4.15
N CYS A 131 -18.40 8.58 -4.09
CA CYS A 131 -18.39 9.91 -4.69
C CYS A 131 -17.38 10.83 -3.98
N LEU A 132 -17.32 10.78 -2.64
CA LEU A 132 -16.36 11.55 -1.86
C LEU A 132 -14.93 11.20 -2.28
N LEU A 133 -14.54 9.92 -2.25
CA LEU A 133 -13.20 9.49 -2.61
C LEU A 133 -12.80 9.93 -4.03
N ASP A 134 -13.71 9.83 -5.00
CA ASP A 134 -13.49 10.28 -6.38
C ASP A 134 -13.31 11.81 -6.50
N LYS A 135 -13.81 12.58 -5.53
CA LYS A 135 -13.67 14.05 -5.47
C LYS A 135 -12.52 14.53 -4.62
N LEU A 136 -11.99 13.67 -3.76
CA LEU A 136 -10.78 13.99 -3.00
C LEU A 136 -9.60 14.17 -3.94
N ASP A 137 -8.75 15.10 -3.57
CA ASP A 137 -7.50 15.33 -4.27
C ASP A 137 -6.56 14.13 -4.05
N GLN A 138 -6.33 13.35 -5.10
CA GLN A 138 -5.53 12.13 -5.04
C GLN A 138 -4.05 12.42 -4.75
N ASP A 139 -3.55 13.58 -5.18
CA ASP A 139 -2.20 14.03 -4.87
C ASP A 139 -2.07 14.33 -3.37
N ALA A 140 -3.12 14.91 -2.76
CA ALA A 140 -3.19 15.14 -1.32
C ALA A 140 -3.28 13.83 -0.52
N ILE A 141 -4.09 12.85 -0.96
CA ILE A 141 -4.13 11.52 -0.32
C ILE A 141 -2.76 10.84 -0.38
N ARG A 142 -2.12 10.84 -1.56
CA ARG A 142 -0.75 10.32 -1.72
C ARG A 142 0.22 11.04 -0.79
N ASP A 143 0.21 12.37 -0.78
CA ASP A 143 1.16 13.18 -0.02
C ASP A 143 0.99 12.99 1.50
N MET A 144 -0.24 12.75 1.98
CA MET A 144 -0.48 12.36 3.38
C MET A 144 0.11 10.98 3.70
N PHE A 145 -0.07 9.99 2.83
CA PHE A 145 0.52 8.67 3.04
C PHE A 145 2.05 8.70 2.94
N ALA A 146 2.60 9.45 1.99
CA ALA A 146 4.03 9.63 1.81
C ALA A 146 4.70 10.29 3.02
N ALA A 147 3.98 11.16 3.74
CA ALA A 147 4.51 11.89 4.89
C ALA A 147 5.03 10.95 6.01
N GLU A 148 4.46 9.75 6.11
CA GLU A 148 4.86 8.74 7.11
C GLU A 148 6.28 8.20 6.88
N PHE A 149 6.78 8.26 5.66
CA PHE A 149 8.06 7.65 5.26
C PHE A 149 9.19 8.67 5.07
N MET A 150 8.94 9.95 5.30
CA MET A 150 9.91 11.03 5.05
C MET A 150 10.40 11.69 6.34
N SER A 151 11.35 12.62 6.21
CA SER A 151 11.86 13.35 7.36
C SER A 151 10.76 14.23 7.97
N GLU A 152 10.80 14.46 9.28
CA GLU A 152 9.83 15.31 9.99
C GLU A 152 9.65 16.69 9.32
N ALA A 153 10.74 17.31 8.86
CA ALA A 153 10.69 18.61 8.20
C ALA A 153 9.99 18.57 6.83
N ASP A 154 10.10 17.48 6.09
CA ASP A 154 9.40 17.30 4.82
C ASP A 154 7.95 16.85 5.05
N ALA A 155 7.71 15.98 6.03
CA ALA A 155 6.39 15.52 6.45
C ALA A 155 5.53 16.70 6.89
N ASP A 156 6.06 17.61 7.71
CA ASP A 156 5.35 18.83 8.14
C ASP A 156 4.99 19.69 6.92
N ARG A 157 5.96 19.95 6.04
CA ARG A 157 5.78 20.85 4.89
C ARG A 157 4.79 20.30 3.86
N ILE A 158 4.85 18.99 3.60
CA ILE A 158 4.03 18.33 2.57
C ILE A 158 2.69 17.93 3.16
N GLY A 159 2.67 17.40 4.38
CA GLY A 159 1.48 17.02 5.13
C GLY A 159 0.54 18.20 5.35
N GLU A 160 1.04 19.35 5.83
CA GLU A 160 0.20 20.55 6.04
C GLU A 160 -0.45 21.03 4.72
N ALA A 161 0.33 21.02 3.62
CA ALA A 161 -0.20 21.39 2.30
C ALA A 161 -1.22 20.37 1.76
N ALA A 162 -1.00 19.09 2.03
CA ALA A 162 -1.91 18.01 1.67
C ALA A 162 -3.21 18.08 2.46
N GLU A 163 -3.15 18.33 3.78
CA GLU A 163 -4.32 18.53 4.64
C GLU A 163 -5.18 19.71 4.17
N ASP A 164 -4.57 20.86 3.88
CA ASP A 164 -5.27 22.03 3.35
C ASP A 164 -5.98 21.73 2.01
N THR A 165 -5.30 21.01 1.13
CA THR A 165 -5.83 20.60 -0.18
C THR A 165 -6.97 19.59 -0.01
N MET A 166 -6.80 18.61 0.88
CA MET A 166 -7.81 17.62 1.20
C MET A 166 -9.06 18.29 1.78
N PHE A 167 -8.92 19.22 2.71
CA PHE A 167 -10.04 19.96 3.29
C PHE A 167 -10.81 20.76 2.22
N SER A 168 -10.07 21.43 1.32
CA SER A 168 -10.69 22.11 0.18
C SER A 168 -11.44 21.16 -0.75
N SER A 169 -10.89 19.96 -0.99
CA SER A 169 -11.53 18.94 -1.83
C SER A 169 -12.79 18.36 -1.18
N ILE A 170 -12.81 18.16 0.15
CA ILE A 170 -13.99 17.73 0.91
C ILE A 170 -15.12 18.76 0.78
N ILE A 171 -14.82 20.05 0.95
CA ILE A 171 -15.82 21.12 0.81
C ILE A 171 -16.41 21.14 -0.60
N ALA A 172 -15.57 20.99 -1.62
CA ALA A 172 -16.04 20.90 -3.00
C ALA A 172 -16.89 19.63 -3.23
N ALA A 173 -16.52 18.51 -2.61
CA ALA A 173 -17.22 17.24 -2.70
C ALA A 173 -18.63 17.33 -2.12
N ILE A 174 -18.84 17.97 -0.96
CA ILE A 174 -20.15 18.12 -0.30
C ILE A 174 -21.22 18.60 -1.28
N GLY A 175 -20.94 19.69 -2.01
CA GLY A 175 -21.91 20.25 -2.96
C GLY A 175 -22.06 19.45 -4.25
N SER A 176 -21.05 18.68 -4.64
CA SER A 176 -21.06 17.92 -5.91
C SER A 176 -21.60 16.51 -5.79
N CYS A 177 -21.48 15.92 -4.60
CA CYS A 177 -21.95 14.58 -4.25
C CYS A 177 -23.27 14.62 -3.46
N ASP A 178 -23.81 15.81 -3.17
CA ASP A 178 -25.04 16.01 -2.38
C ASP A 178 -24.93 15.35 -0.98
N LEU A 179 -23.74 15.42 -0.38
CA LEU A 179 -23.46 14.81 0.91
C LEU A 179 -24.23 15.53 2.02
N ASP A 180 -24.83 14.76 2.94
CA ASP A 180 -25.37 15.32 4.17
C ASP A 180 -24.20 15.82 5.04
N PRO A 181 -24.13 17.10 5.41
CA PRO A 181 -23.07 17.61 6.28
C PRO A 181 -22.95 16.85 7.60
N THR A 182 -24.06 16.28 8.09
CA THR A 182 -24.09 15.50 9.33
C THR A 182 -23.40 14.14 9.21
N SER A 183 -23.22 13.60 8.00
CA SER A 183 -22.47 12.35 7.77
C SER A 183 -20.95 12.55 7.78
N LEU A 184 -20.48 13.81 7.79
CA LEU A 184 -19.06 14.17 7.88
C LEU A 184 -18.62 14.57 9.29
N GLY A 185 -19.52 14.46 10.28
CA GLY A 185 -19.26 14.90 11.65
C GLY A 185 -19.07 16.41 11.82
N LEU A 186 -19.56 17.20 10.86
CA LEU A 186 -19.55 18.67 10.85
C LEU A 186 -20.81 19.28 11.49
#